data_AF-A0A7X8N674-F1
#
_entry.id   AF-A0A7X8N674-F1
#
_cell.length_a   1.000
_cell.length_b   1.000
_cell.length_c   1.000
_cell.angle_alpha   90.00
_cell.angle_beta   90.00
_cell.angle_gamma   90.00
#
_symmetry.space_group_name_H-M   'P 1'
#
loop_
_entity.id
_entity.type
_entity.pdbx_description
1 polymer ?
#
loop_
_entity_poly.entity_id
_entity_poly.type
_entity_poly.pdbx_seq_one_letter_code
_entity_poly.pdbx_strand_id
1 'polypeptide(L)'
;MKKSVLVLGLAALFFASCGEKKKEEVKKEVETTVETAKEEVKEAVVDNVELGKKLFTDKTCATCHQPDTKVIGPSIKDINKVYSEQNGNIVKFLKGESPAIVDTDPGQVAIMKANLDSFVKDLTGDELAALSAYMRSIK
;
A
#
# COMPACT_ATOMS: atom_id res chain seq x y z
N MET A 1 19.22 19.76 -54.23
CA MET A 1 19.35 18.29 -54.38
C MET A 1 17.96 17.71 -54.62
N LYS A 2 17.80 16.95 -55.71
CA LYS A 2 16.51 16.51 -56.23
C LYS A 2 16.04 15.23 -55.53
N LYS A 3 14.73 15.20 -55.22
CA LYS A 3 13.76 14.11 -55.37
C LYS A 3 14.15 12.72 -54.88
N SER A 4 13.31 12.15 -54.01
CA SER A 4 12.59 10.93 -54.37
C SER A 4 11.31 10.79 -53.53
N VAL A 5 10.19 10.75 -54.26
CA VAL A 5 8.90 10.22 -53.86
C VAL A 5 8.67 8.99 -54.75
N LEU A 6 7.91 8.03 -54.23
CA LEU A 6 6.94 7.14 -54.93
C LEU A 6 7.24 5.61 -54.87
N VAL A 7 6.47 4.94 -54.00
CA VAL A 7 5.60 3.75 -54.24
C VAL A 7 6.26 2.40 -54.55
N LEU A 8 5.87 1.35 -53.79
CA LEU A 8 5.03 0.24 -54.27
C LEU A 8 4.78 -0.76 -53.13
N GLY A 9 3.50 -1.01 -52.82
CA GLY A 9 3.08 -2.11 -51.96
C GLY A 9 3.10 -3.44 -52.70
N LEU A 10 3.24 -4.54 -51.95
CA LEU A 10 2.87 -5.87 -52.43
C LEU A 10 2.49 -6.81 -51.28
N ALA A 11 1.22 -7.23 -51.36
CA ALA A 11 0.64 -8.54 -51.05
C ALA A 11 0.80 -9.20 -49.68
N ALA A 12 -0.39 -9.48 -49.12
CA ALA A 12 -0.67 -10.41 -48.03
C ALA A 12 -0.24 -11.85 -48.33
N LEU A 13 0.15 -12.57 -47.27
CA LEU A 13 0.11 -14.03 -47.21
C LEU A 13 -0.63 -14.46 -45.95
N PHE A 14 -1.74 -15.15 -46.19
CA PHE A 14 -2.60 -15.86 -45.24
C PHE A 14 -1.89 -17.09 -44.67
N PHE A 15 -2.01 -17.29 -43.35
CA PHE A 15 -2.11 -18.59 -42.68
C PHE A 15 -3.01 -18.39 -41.44
N ALA A 16 -4.31 -18.68 -41.52
CA ALA A 16 -4.90 -19.99 -41.25
C ALA A 16 -4.75 -20.46 -39.79
N SER A 17 -5.80 -20.27 -38.98
CA SER A 17 -6.22 -21.27 -38.00
C SER A 17 -7.66 -21.03 -37.53
N CYS A 18 -8.51 -22.03 -37.81
CA CYS A 18 -9.74 -22.49 -37.15
C CYS A 18 -10.46 -21.55 -36.16
N GLY A 19 -11.78 -21.37 -36.19
CA GLY A 19 -12.85 -22.25 -36.64
C GLY A 19 -14.05 -22.06 -35.70
N GLU A 20 -15.11 -21.45 -36.21
CA GLU A 20 -16.42 -21.26 -35.58
C GLU A 20 -17.18 -22.59 -35.36
N LYS A 21 -17.93 -22.72 -34.25
CA LYS A 21 -19.41 -22.86 -34.29
C LYS A 21 -20.09 -23.15 -32.92
N LYS A 22 -21.26 -22.49 -32.78
CA LYS A 22 -22.49 -22.75 -31.99
C LYS A 22 -22.56 -22.19 -30.55
N LYS A 23 -23.71 -21.75 -30.02
CA LYS A 23 -25.08 -21.33 -30.47
C LYS A 23 -25.87 -21.03 -29.18
N GLU A 24 -26.86 -20.11 -29.24
CA GLU A 24 -28.00 -19.90 -28.29
C GLU A 24 -27.67 -19.31 -26.90
N GLU A 25 -28.06 -18.07 -26.60
CA GLU A 25 -29.41 -17.60 -26.19
C GLU A 25 -29.95 -18.28 -24.92
N VAL A 26 -30.10 -17.52 -23.82
CA VAL A 26 -31.34 -17.36 -23.02
C VAL A 26 -31.03 -16.65 -21.67
N LYS A 27 -31.53 -15.42 -21.57
CA LYS A 27 -32.16 -14.74 -20.40
C LYS A 27 -31.48 -14.81 -19.02
N LYS A 28 -31.07 -13.64 -18.53
CA LYS A 28 -31.76 -12.97 -17.41
C LYS A 28 -31.31 -11.50 -17.28
N GLU A 29 -32.21 -10.58 -17.63
CA GLU A 29 -32.23 -9.25 -17.01
C GLU A 29 -32.53 -9.43 -15.53
N VAL A 30 -31.75 -8.79 -14.66
CA VAL A 30 -32.24 -8.13 -13.44
C VAL A 30 -31.33 -6.93 -13.21
N GLU A 31 -31.87 -5.74 -13.48
CA GLU A 31 -31.39 -4.48 -12.93
C GLU A 31 -31.44 -4.50 -11.39
N THR A 32 -30.62 -3.63 -10.79
CA THR A 32 -30.78 -3.09 -9.43
C THR A 32 -30.37 -4.02 -8.29
N THR A 33 -29.17 -3.76 -7.75
CA THR A 33 -29.05 -3.08 -6.45
C THR A 33 -27.60 -2.66 -6.23
N VAL A 34 -27.38 -1.34 -6.22
CA VAL A 34 -26.30 -0.72 -5.48
C VAL A 34 -26.65 -0.89 -4.00
N GLU A 35 -26.06 -1.89 -3.35
CA GLU A 35 -26.02 -1.96 -1.90
C GLU A 35 -24.63 -2.42 -1.47
N THR A 36 -23.82 -1.43 -1.09
CA THR A 36 -23.12 -1.43 0.20
C THR A 36 -22.49 -2.75 0.60
N ALA A 37 -21.43 -3.12 -0.12
CA ALA A 37 -20.36 -3.91 0.47
C ALA A 37 -19.75 -3.07 1.60
N LYS A 38 -20.23 -3.31 2.82
CA LYS A 38 -19.55 -2.98 4.06
C LYS A 38 -18.20 -3.69 4.00
N GLU A 39 -17.21 -2.97 3.47
CA GLU A 39 -15.81 -3.37 3.44
C GLU A 39 -15.30 -3.34 4.89
N GLU A 40 -15.65 -4.39 5.63
CA GLU A 40 -14.82 -4.85 6.73
C GLU A 40 -13.49 -5.25 6.11
N VAL A 41 -12.54 -4.32 6.18
CA VAL A 41 -11.12 -4.56 5.96
C VAL A 41 -10.69 -5.61 6.98
N LYS A 42 -10.92 -6.89 6.66
CA LYS A 42 -10.06 -7.96 7.10
C LYS A 42 -8.79 -7.80 6.29
N GLU A 43 -7.96 -6.87 6.74
CA GLU A 43 -6.57 -6.74 6.29
C GLU A 43 -5.99 -8.15 6.37
N ALA A 44 -5.68 -8.75 5.22
CA ALA A 44 -4.85 -9.92 5.17
C ALA A 44 -3.48 -9.46 5.66
N VAL A 45 -3.28 -9.53 6.97
CA VAL A 45 -2.02 -9.13 7.60
C VAL A 45 -0.99 -10.15 7.14
N VAL A 46 -0.20 -9.75 6.14
CA VAL A 46 1.06 -10.42 5.85
C VAL A 46 1.95 -10.16 7.06
N ASP A 47 1.99 -11.10 8.00
CA ASP A 47 2.76 -11.01 9.25
C ASP A 47 4.24 -11.32 8.97
N ASN A 48 4.84 -10.59 8.02
CA ASN A 48 6.23 -10.75 7.63
C ASN A 48 7.12 -9.81 8.47
N VAL A 49 7.39 -10.24 9.69
CA VAL A 49 8.23 -9.51 10.66
C VAL A 49 9.63 -9.25 10.13
N GLU A 50 10.22 -10.17 9.36
CA GLU A 50 11.57 -10.00 8.80
C GLU A 50 11.62 -8.90 7.74
N LEU A 51 10.65 -8.87 6.82
CA LEU A 51 10.49 -7.78 5.86
C LEU A 51 10.27 -6.45 6.59
N GLY A 52 9.40 -6.44 7.60
CA GLY A 52 9.15 -5.27 8.43
C GLY A 52 10.41 -4.73 9.09
N LYS A 53 11.23 -5.61 9.67
CA LYS A 53 12.52 -5.24 10.28
C LYS A 53 13.49 -4.66 9.26
N LYS A 54 13.58 -5.28 8.08
CA LYS A 54 14.42 -4.79 6.98
C LYS A 54 13.97 -3.40 6.54
N LEU A 55 12.69 -3.22 6.25
CA LEU A 55 12.12 -1.93 5.85
C LEU A 55 12.33 -0.86 6.93
N PHE A 56 12.10 -1.19 8.20
CA PHE A 56 12.27 -0.27 9.32
C PHE A 56 13.72 0.23 9.44
N THR A 57 14.68 -0.62 9.08
CA THR A 57 16.11 -0.28 9.07
C THR A 57 16.48 0.51 7.81
N ASP A 58 16.10 0.03 6.62
CA ASP A 58 16.44 0.64 5.33
C ASP A 58 15.81 2.01 5.15
N LYS A 59 14.59 2.20 5.67
CA LYS A 59 13.87 3.47 5.70
C LYS A 59 14.25 4.33 6.90
N THR A 60 15.30 3.94 7.63
CA THR A 60 15.91 4.70 8.73
C THR A 60 14.97 5.02 9.91
N CYS A 61 13.86 4.30 10.05
CA CYS A 61 12.90 4.49 11.15
C CYS A 61 13.56 4.30 12.53
N ALA A 62 14.53 3.39 12.61
CA ALA A 62 15.31 3.11 13.81
C ALA A 62 16.16 4.31 14.28
N THR A 63 16.43 5.30 13.44
CA THR A 63 17.19 6.50 13.86
C THR A 63 16.44 7.34 14.89
N CYS A 64 15.10 7.35 14.82
CA CYS A 64 14.24 8.15 15.68
C CYS A 64 13.43 7.30 16.67
N HIS A 65 13.09 6.07 16.30
CA HIS A 65 12.24 5.18 17.08
C HIS A 65 13.04 3.98 17.60
N GLN A 66 13.47 4.09 18.86
CA GLN A 66 14.13 2.99 19.57
C GLN A 66 13.11 2.06 20.22
N PRO A 67 13.47 0.80 20.52
CA PRO A 67 12.55 -0.16 21.15
C PRO A 67 11.88 0.39 22.42
N ASP A 68 12.69 0.89 23.36
CA ASP A 68 12.29 1.05 24.76
C ASP A 68 12.48 2.47 25.31
N THR A 69 12.96 3.40 24.48
CA THR A 69 13.34 4.74 24.95
C THR A 69 13.00 5.78 23.91
N LYS A 70 12.38 6.88 24.34
CA LYS A 70 12.19 8.07 23.52
C LYS A 70 13.55 8.74 23.28
N VAL A 71 13.93 8.91 22.01
CA VAL A 71 15.14 9.66 21.62
C VAL A 71 14.78 10.92 20.84
N ILE A 72 14.23 10.73 19.65
CA ILE A 72 13.67 11.80 18.82
C ILE A 72 12.16 11.55 18.73
N GLY A 73 11.78 10.39 18.22
CA GLY A 73 10.41 9.90 18.24
C GLY A 73 10.11 9.08 19.50
N PRO A 74 8.82 8.81 19.78
CA PRO A 74 8.40 7.91 20.84
C PRO A 74 9.01 6.51 20.66
N SER A 75 9.17 5.78 21.77
CA SER A 75 9.64 4.41 21.72
C SER A 75 8.63 3.50 21.01
N ILE A 76 9.08 2.39 20.43
CA ILE A 76 8.19 1.43 19.77
C ILE A 76 7.22 0.83 20.78
N LYS A 77 7.66 0.60 22.02
CA LYS A 77 6.79 0.16 23.12
C LYS A 77 5.69 1.15 23.43
N ASP A 78 5.99 2.43 23.51
CA ASP A 78 4.98 3.46 23.77
C ASP A 78 3.99 3.56 22.61
N ILE A 79 4.48 3.47 21.37
CA ILE A 79 3.62 3.42 20.19
C ILE A 79 2.66 2.23 20.28
N ASN A 80 3.19 1.02 20.52
CA ASN A 80 2.38 -0.19 20.62
C ASN A 80 1.34 -0.09 21.74
N LYS A 81 1.74 0.42 22.91
CA LYS A 81 0.84 0.63 24.05
C LYS A 81 -0.33 1.54 23.68
N VAL A 82 -0.05 2.72 23.15
CA VAL A 82 -1.08 3.71 22.79
C VAL A 82 -2.00 3.19 21.70
N TYR A 83 -1.46 2.58 20.64
CA TYR A 83 -2.27 2.02 19.56
C TYR A 83 -3.15 0.86 20.02
N SER A 84 -2.66 0.03 20.95
CA SER A 84 -3.48 -1.01 21.57
C SER A 84 -4.57 -0.46 22.48
N GLU A 85 -4.28 0.56 23.29
CA GLU A 85 -5.25 1.15 24.22
C GLU A 85 -6.36 1.94 23.51
N GLN A 86 -6.02 2.57 22.38
CA GLN A 86 -6.95 3.41 21.62
C GLN A 86 -7.57 2.70 20.41
N ASN A 87 -7.33 1.39 20.23
CA ASN A 87 -7.72 0.63 19.04
C ASN A 87 -7.30 1.34 17.73
N GLY A 88 -6.10 1.94 17.72
CA GLY A 88 -5.56 2.66 16.59
C GLY A 88 -5.11 1.71 15.47
N ASN A 89 -5.13 2.20 14.22
CA ASN A 89 -4.57 1.48 13.09
C ASN A 89 -3.30 2.20 12.60
N ILE A 90 -2.13 1.62 12.87
CA ILE A 90 -0.83 2.19 12.49
C ILE A 90 -0.66 2.27 10.97
N VAL A 91 -1.24 1.34 10.21
CA VAL A 91 -1.18 1.38 8.74
C VAL A 91 -1.94 2.60 8.21
N LYS A 92 -3.11 2.92 8.77
CA LYS A 92 -3.84 4.15 8.44
C LYS A 92 -3.02 5.41 8.75
N PHE A 93 -2.33 5.44 9.88
CA PHE A 93 -1.44 6.54 10.21
C PHE A 93 -0.28 6.67 9.22
N LEU A 94 0.38 5.56 8.88
CA LEU A 94 1.47 5.54 7.90
C LEU A 94 1.01 5.95 6.49
N LYS A 95 -0.25 5.72 6.14
CA LYS A 95 -0.88 6.22 4.90
C LYS A 95 -1.29 7.70 4.98
N GLY A 96 -1.17 8.34 6.14
CA GLY A 96 -1.65 9.71 6.36
C GLY A 96 -3.18 9.84 6.48
N GLU A 97 -3.89 8.72 6.69
CA GLU A 97 -5.35 8.64 6.78
C GLU A 97 -5.88 8.86 8.21
N SER A 98 -4.99 8.96 9.20
CA SER A 98 -5.35 9.26 10.59
C SER A 98 -4.34 10.20 11.25
N PRO A 99 -4.76 11.02 12.22
CA PRO A 99 -3.86 11.90 12.96
C PRO A 99 -2.89 11.09 13.85
N ALA A 100 -1.81 11.74 14.28
CA ALA A 100 -0.92 11.20 15.32
C ALA A 100 -1.67 11.11 16.66
N ILE A 101 -1.51 9.99 17.37
CA ILE A 101 -2.15 9.74 18.67
C ILE A 101 -1.15 9.52 19.83
N VAL A 102 0.16 9.44 19.53
CA VAL A 102 1.22 9.14 20.51
C VAL A 102 1.94 10.40 20.95
N ASP A 103 2.62 11.07 20.01
CA ASP A 103 3.22 12.39 20.23
C ASP A 103 2.48 13.40 19.36
N THR A 104 1.73 14.28 20.01
CA THR A 104 0.83 15.25 19.37
C THR A 104 1.38 16.67 19.39
N ASP A 105 2.63 16.85 19.84
CA ASP A 105 3.31 18.14 19.71
C ASP A 105 3.38 18.55 18.23
N PRO A 106 2.98 19.79 17.86
CA PRO A 106 2.96 20.21 16.46
C PRO A 106 4.31 20.07 15.74
N GLY A 107 5.42 20.25 16.45
CA GLY A 107 6.76 20.07 15.90
C GLY A 107 7.05 18.60 15.59
N GLN A 108 6.73 17.69 16.52
CA GLN A 108 6.89 16.25 16.32
C GLN A 108 5.99 15.72 15.20
N VAL A 109 4.75 16.19 15.14
CA VAL A 109 3.82 15.85 14.05
C VAL A 109 4.37 16.32 12.71
N ALA A 110 4.91 17.53 12.61
CA ALA A 110 5.52 18.04 11.38
C ALA A 110 6.74 17.21 10.94
N ILE A 111 7.61 16.83 11.88
CA ILE A 111 8.79 15.98 11.59
C ILE A 111 8.34 14.61 11.06
N MET A 112 7.40 13.95 11.74
CA MET A 112 6.92 12.65 11.28
C MET A 112 6.19 12.76 9.94
N LYS A 113 5.39 13.80 9.75
CA LYS A 113 4.69 14.06 8.48
C LYS A 113 5.65 14.20 7.30
N ALA A 114 6.83 14.81 7.47
CA ALA A 114 7.84 14.86 6.42
C ALA A 114 8.33 13.46 5.98
N ASN A 115 8.40 12.49 6.91
CA ASN A 115 8.70 11.09 6.57
C ASN A 115 7.52 10.42 5.84
N LEU A 116 6.28 10.67 6.30
CA LEU A 116 5.05 10.18 5.65
C LEU A 116 4.95 10.66 4.19
N ASP A 117 5.19 11.95 3.97
CA ASP A 117 5.09 12.61 2.66
C ASP A 117 6.29 12.30 1.73
N SER A 118 7.33 11.61 2.21
CA SER A 118 8.53 11.27 1.45
C SER A 118 8.58 9.80 1.05
N PHE A 119 9.30 8.94 1.79
CA PHE A 119 9.54 7.56 1.38
C PHE A 119 8.45 6.58 1.84
N VAL A 120 7.61 6.96 2.82
CA VAL A 120 6.57 6.06 3.35
C VAL A 120 5.39 5.96 2.39
N LYS A 121 4.98 7.07 1.76
CA LYS A 121 3.90 7.08 0.74
C LYS A 121 4.16 6.18 -0.47
N ASP A 122 5.43 5.84 -0.72
CA ASP A 122 5.84 4.97 -1.83
C ASP A 122 5.79 3.48 -1.46
N LEU A 123 5.51 3.14 -0.19
CA LEU A 123 5.36 1.76 0.28
C LEU A 123 3.99 1.20 -0.07
N THR A 124 3.96 -0.06 -0.46
CA THR A 124 2.74 -0.82 -0.70
C THR A 124 2.00 -1.15 0.60
N GLY A 125 0.72 -1.52 0.50
CA GLY A 125 -0.07 -1.97 1.66
C GLY A 125 0.58 -3.12 2.41
N ASP A 126 1.14 -4.10 1.70
CA ASP A 126 1.82 -5.26 2.30
C ASP A 126 3.11 -4.86 3.03
N GLU A 127 3.88 -3.91 2.49
CA GLU A 127 5.07 -3.38 3.15
C GLU A 127 4.73 -2.59 4.41
N LEU A 128 3.65 -1.81 4.40
CA LEU A 128 3.14 -1.11 5.58
C LEU A 128 2.61 -2.09 6.64
N ALA A 129 1.93 -3.17 6.22
CA ALA A 129 1.50 -4.23 7.11
C ALA A 129 2.70 -4.96 7.74
N ALA A 130 3.76 -5.21 6.97
CA ALA A 130 5.00 -5.79 7.48
C ALA A 130 5.70 -4.87 8.49
N LEU A 131 5.76 -3.56 8.25
CA LEU A 131 6.27 -2.58 9.23
C LEU A 131 5.47 -2.63 10.54
N SER A 132 4.14 -2.65 10.44
CA SER A 132 3.25 -2.81 11.59
C SER A 132 3.52 -4.11 12.35
N ALA A 133 3.67 -5.23 11.64
CA ALA A 133 4.00 -6.53 12.23
C ALA A 133 5.33 -6.51 13.00
N TYR A 134 6.36 -5.91 12.40
CA TYR A 134 7.65 -5.75 13.07
C TYR A 134 7.53 -4.89 14.33
N MET A 135 6.87 -3.73 14.27
CA MET A 135 6.68 -2.89 15.45
C MET A 135 5.95 -3.65 16.56
N ARG A 136 4.86 -4.35 16.25
CA ARG A 136 4.10 -5.18 17.20
C ARG A 136 4.91 -6.32 17.83
N SER A 137 5.95 -6.80 17.15
CA SER A 137 6.82 -7.87 17.68
C SER A 137 7.72 -7.40 18.84
N ILE A 138 7.87 -6.09 19.02
CA ILE A 138 8.69 -5.47 20.08
C ILE A 138 7.81 -5.24 21.32
N LYS A 139 8.11 -6.01 22.39
CA LYS A 139 7.35 -6.08 23.64
C LYS A 139 8.01 -5.34 24.78
#